data_AF-A0A401TSI1-F1
#
_entry.id   AF-A0A401TSI1-F1
#
_cell.length_a   1.000
_cell.length_b   1.000
_cell.length_c   1.000
_cell.angle_alpha   90.00
_cell.angle_beta   90.00
_cell.angle_gamma   90.00
#
_symmetry.space_group_name_H-M   'P 1'
#
loop_
_entity.id
_entity.type
_entity.pdbx_description
1 polymer ?
#
loop_
_entity_poly.entity_id
_entity_poly.type
_entity_poly.pdbx_seq_one_letter_code
_entity_poly.pdbx_strand_id
1 'polypeptide(L)'
;MTTSARLPLPPSLYADTAVEATPTPPLTSDKTVPVAIIGGGFTGLSTALYLAEQGVLATVLEAQEPGWGASGNNGGQTNPGLKHDPDQIEQDFGADLGRR
;
A
#
# COMPACT_ATOMS: atom_id res chain seq x y z
N MET A 1 -22.21 9.93 14.14
CA MET A 1 -21.04 9.80 13.25
C MET A 1 -21.50 10.12 11.84
N THR A 2 -20.94 11.15 11.22
CA THR A 2 -21.22 11.48 9.81
C THR A 2 -20.56 10.43 8.93
N THR A 3 -21.36 9.69 8.18
CA THR A 3 -20.89 8.71 7.21
C THR A 3 -20.16 9.47 6.09
N SER A 4 -18.83 9.46 6.08
CA SER A 4 -18.09 9.89 4.90
C SER A 4 -18.40 8.91 3.79
N ALA A 5 -18.89 9.40 2.65
CA ALA A 5 -19.03 8.58 1.45
C ALA A 5 -17.63 8.08 1.05
N ARG A 6 -17.54 6.81 0.63
CA ARG A 6 -16.31 6.30 0.04
C ARG A 6 -16.05 6.96 -1.30
N LEU A 7 -14.80 7.29 -1.55
CA LEU A 7 -14.30 7.76 -2.81
C LEU A 7 -13.77 6.57 -3.62
N PRO A 8 -13.98 6.56 -4.95
CA PRO A 8 -13.37 5.56 -5.80
C PRO A 8 -11.84 5.73 -5.82
N LEU A 9 -11.14 4.70 -6.32
CA LEU A 9 -9.71 4.80 -6.60
C LEU A 9 -9.44 5.93 -7.62
N PRO A 10 -8.34 6.68 -7.47
CA PRO A 10 -7.91 7.64 -8.47
C PRO A 10 -7.68 6.98 -9.84
N PRO A 11 -7.92 7.71 -10.96
CA PRO A 11 -7.67 7.18 -12.30
C PRO A 11 -6.17 6.88 -12.48
N SER A 12 -5.86 5.64 -12.85
CA SER A 12 -4.49 5.18 -13.08
C SER A 12 -4.49 3.95 -13.97
N LEU A 13 -3.36 3.69 -14.66
CA LEU A 13 -3.19 2.45 -15.44
C LEU A 13 -3.46 1.21 -14.59
N TYR A 14 -3.07 1.22 -13.31
CA TYR A 14 -3.31 0.11 -12.39
C TYR A 14 -4.78 -0.07 -12.06
N ALA A 15 -5.53 1.02 -11.83
CA ALA A 15 -6.97 0.95 -11.59
C ALA A 15 -7.73 0.47 -12.85
N ASP A 16 -7.31 0.93 -14.04
CA ASP A 16 -7.96 0.59 -15.31
C ASP A 16 -7.70 -0.86 -15.77
N THR A 17 -6.57 -1.45 -15.36
CA THR A 17 -6.15 -2.81 -15.78
C THR A 17 -6.33 -3.86 -14.69
N ALA A 18 -6.73 -3.46 -13.48
CA ALA A 18 -7.00 -4.39 -12.40
C ALA A 18 -8.21 -5.29 -12.69
N VAL A 19 -8.19 -6.50 -12.12
CA VAL A 19 -9.39 -7.34 -12.04
C VAL A 19 -10.41 -6.71 -11.10
N GLU A 20 -11.68 -7.10 -11.24
CA GLU A 20 -12.75 -6.62 -10.37
C GLU A 20 -12.42 -6.90 -8.89
N ALA A 21 -12.55 -5.86 -8.06
CA ALA A 21 -12.24 -5.95 -6.64
C ALA A 21 -13.27 -6.81 -5.90
N THR A 22 -12.82 -7.53 -4.86
CA THR A 22 -13.73 -8.22 -3.96
C THR A 22 -14.61 -7.20 -3.21
N PRO A 23 -15.93 -7.44 -3.04
CA PRO A 23 -16.80 -6.53 -2.31
C PRO A 23 -16.31 -6.29 -0.87
N THR A 24 -16.20 -5.02 -0.46
CA THR A 24 -15.80 -4.61 0.90
C THR A 24 -16.91 -3.80 1.59
N PRO A 25 -18.01 -4.45 2.03
CA PRO A 25 -19.15 -3.73 2.59
C PRO A 25 -18.79 -2.95 3.85
N PRO A 26 -19.49 -1.83 4.16
CA PRO A 26 -19.26 -1.08 5.38
C PRO A 26 -19.44 -1.94 6.63
N LEU A 27 -18.65 -1.65 7.68
CA LEU A 27 -18.87 -2.23 8.99
C LEU A 27 -20.13 -1.61 9.62
N THR A 28 -21.16 -2.43 9.82
CA THR A 28 -22.48 -1.98 10.32
C THR A 28 -22.69 -2.17 11.82
N SER A 29 -21.82 -2.93 12.48
CA SER A 29 -21.87 -3.18 13.91
C SER A 29 -20.47 -3.42 14.46
N ASP A 30 -20.31 -3.24 15.76
CA ASP A 30 -19.07 -3.58 16.44
C ASP A 30 -18.74 -5.07 16.27
N LYS A 31 -17.45 -5.37 16.11
CA LYS A 31 -16.94 -6.75 15.96
C LYS A 31 -15.76 -6.94 16.90
N THR A 32 -15.80 -8.04 17.66
CA THR A 32 -14.62 -8.56 18.34
C THR A 32 -13.93 -9.54 17.40
N VAL A 33 -12.64 -9.31 17.15
CA VAL A 33 -11.84 -10.11 16.23
C VAL A 33 -10.48 -10.41 16.87
N PRO A 34 -9.79 -11.50 16.49
CA PRO A 34 -8.48 -11.81 17.04
C PRO A 34 -7.43 -10.73 16.70
N VAL A 35 -7.46 -10.22 15.47
CA VAL A 35 -6.60 -9.13 15.02
C VAL A 35 -7.41 -8.13 14.19
N ALA A 36 -7.34 -6.85 14.57
CA ALA A 36 -7.86 -5.74 13.79
C ALA A 36 -6.70 -4.97 13.13
N ILE A 37 -6.79 -4.75 11.83
CA ILE A 37 -5.80 -4.02 11.03
C ILE A 37 -6.47 -2.74 10.51
N ILE A 38 -5.87 -1.58 10.77
CA ILE A 38 -6.38 -0.29 10.33
C ILE A 38 -5.56 0.18 9.12
N GLY A 39 -6.23 0.29 7.97
CA GLY A 39 -5.65 0.68 6.69
C GLY A 39 -5.54 -0.49 5.70
N GLY A 40 -6.18 -0.35 4.54
CA GLY A 40 -6.15 -1.27 3.41
C GLY A 40 -5.04 -0.98 2.41
N GLY A 41 -3.89 -0.48 2.88
CA GLY A 41 -2.69 -0.27 2.07
C GLY A 41 -1.81 -1.52 1.98
N PHE A 42 -0.65 -1.40 1.33
CA PHE A 42 0.27 -2.51 1.10
C PHE A 42 0.69 -3.20 2.41
N THR A 43 1.12 -2.41 3.40
CA THR A 43 1.50 -2.96 4.71
C THR A 43 0.35 -3.71 5.39
N GLY A 44 -0.85 -3.11 5.44
CA GLY A 44 -1.99 -3.73 6.12
C GLY A 44 -2.46 -5.01 5.44
N LEU A 45 -2.53 -5.02 4.11
CA LEU A 45 -2.90 -6.20 3.33
C LEU A 45 -1.82 -7.29 3.39
N SER A 46 -0.53 -6.94 3.33
CA SER A 46 0.55 -7.90 3.55
C SER A 46 0.47 -8.50 4.94
N THR A 47 0.25 -7.70 5.99
CA THR A 47 0.04 -8.23 7.35
C THR A 47 -1.13 -9.21 7.40
N ALA A 48 -2.28 -8.86 6.80
CA ALA A 48 -3.44 -9.74 6.76
C ALA A 48 -3.15 -11.07 6.03
N LEU A 49 -2.43 -11.01 4.91
CA LEU A 49 -2.00 -12.19 4.16
C LEU A 49 -1.13 -13.12 5.00
N TYR A 50 -0.06 -12.59 5.61
CA TYR A 50 0.84 -13.40 6.44
C TYR A 50 0.14 -13.99 7.66
N LEU A 51 -0.82 -13.27 8.27
CA LEU A 51 -1.63 -13.83 9.34
C LEU A 51 -2.54 -14.97 8.86
N ALA A 52 -3.20 -14.79 7.71
CA ALA A 52 -4.07 -15.81 7.12
C ALA A 52 -3.30 -17.09 6.75
N GLU A 53 -2.08 -16.96 6.21
CA GLU A 53 -1.19 -18.10 5.92
C GLU A 53 -0.80 -18.90 7.18
N GLN A 54 -0.79 -18.25 8.34
CA GLN A 54 -0.56 -18.90 9.64
C GLN A 54 -1.86 -19.37 10.32
N GLY A 55 -3.00 -19.29 9.62
CA GLY A 55 -4.31 -19.67 10.17
C GLY A 55 -4.88 -18.68 11.18
N VAL A 56 -4.33 -17.46 11.27
CA VAL A 56 -4.81 -16.41 12.17
C VAL A 56 -5.85 -15.54 11.47
N LEU A 57 -7.04 -15.45 12.04
CA LEU A 57 -8.10 -14.60 11.53
C LEU A 57 -7.81 -13.12 11.82
N ALA A 58 -7.81 -12.30 10.78
CA ALA A 58 -7.66 -10.84 10.86
C ALA A 58 -8.81 -10.14 10.13
N THR A 59 -9.17 -8.95 10.58
CA THR A 59 -10.11 -8.04 9.90
C THR A 59 -9.41 -6.74 9.55
N VAL A 60 -9.42 -6.38 8.27
CA VAL A 60 -8.89 -5.10 7.77
C VAL A 60 -10.03 -4.08 7.67
N LEU A 61 -9.81 -2.89 8.21
CA LEU A 61 -10.72 -1.74 8.10
C LEU A 61 -10.03 -0.64 7.29
N GLU A 62 -10.66 -0.23 6.19
CA GLU A 62 -10.23 0.86 5.33
C GLU A 62 -11.35 1.91 5.26
N ALA A 63 -10.96 3.19 5.30
CA ALA A 63 -11.90 4.30 5.23
C ALA A 63 -12.44 4.52 3.81
N GLN A 64 -11.66 4.16 2.79
CA GLN A 64 -11.98 4.27 1.37
C GLN A 64 -12.02 2.89 0.68
N GLU A 65 -11.41 2.78 -0.50
CA GLU A 65 -11.13 1.51 -1.17
C GLU A 65 -9.74 0.97 -0.81
N PRO A 66 -9.53 -0.36 -0.78
CA PRO A 66 -8.20 -0.94 -0.66
C PRO A 66 -7.23 -0.34 -1.70
N GLY A 67 -6.07 0.11 -1.24
CA GLY A 67 -5.08 0.77 -2.09
C GLY A 67 -5.33 2.26 -2.37
N TRP A 68 -6.40 2.89 -1.88
CA TRP A 68 -6.71 4.29 -2.19
C TRP A 68 -5.60 5.29 -1.85
N GLY A 69 -4.83 5.03 -0.79
CA GLY A 69 -3.73 5.89 -0.34
C GLY A 69 -2.42 5.71 -1.12
N ALA A 70 -1.29 5.91 -0.42
CA ALA A 70 0.05 5.87 -1.04
C ALA A 70 0.34 4.56 -1.78
N SER A 71 -0.22 3.43 -1.32
CA SER A 71 0.05 2.12 -1.90
C SER A 71 -0.55 1.90 -3.30
N GLY A 72 -1.69 2.49 -3.65
CA GLY A 72 -2.21 2.43 -5.03
C GLY A 72 -1.70 3.55 -5.93
N ASN A 73 -1.19 4.63 -5.33
CA ASN A 73 -0.64 5.79 -6.05
C ASN A 73 0.89 5.74 -6.22
N ASN A 74 1.52 4.59 -5.95
CA ASN A 74 2.97 4.45 -6.11
C ASN A 74 3.34 4.19 -7.59
N GLY A 75 4.57 4.52 -7.97
CA GLY A 75 5.06 4.38 -9.37
C GLY A 75 5.42 2.97 -9.81
N GLY A 76 5.15 1.94 -9.00
CA GLY A 76 5.42 0.53 -9.29
C GLY A 76 6.89 0.10 -9.22
N GLN A 77 7.76 0.95 -8.67
CA GLN A 77 9.20 0.70 -8.62
C GLN A 77 9.58 -0.06 -7.36
N THR A 78 10.24 -1.21 -7.53
CA THR A 78 10.85 -1.97 -6.45
C THR A 78 12.36 -1.83 -6.56
N ASN A 79 12.95 -0.92 -5.79
CA ASN A 79 14.38 -0.67 -5.80
C ASN A 79 15.05 -1.48 -4.67
N PRO A 80 15.89 -2.49 -4.99
CA PRO A 80 16.57 -3.30 -3.98
C PRO A 80 17.78 -2.58 -3.36
N GLY A 81 18.21 -1.46 -3.94
CA GLY A 81 19.33 -0.66 -3.49
C GLY A 81 18.89 0.69 -2.94
N LEU A 82 19.70 1.24 -2.05
CA LEU A 82 19.65 2.65 -1.72
C LEU A 82 20.33 3.44 -2.85
N LYS A 83 19.95 4.72 -3.01
CA LYS A 83 20.77 5.63 -3.82
C LYS A 83 22.16 5.68 -3.19
N HIS A 84 23.21 5.56 -4.00
CA HIS A 84 24.57 5.80 -3.54
C HIS A 84 24.68 7.24 -3.02
N ASP A 85 25.46 7.43 -1.96
CA ASP A 85 25.77 8.76 -1.46
C ASP A 85 26.54 9.57 -2.52
N PRO A 86 26.40 10.90 -2.54
CA PRO A 86 27.13 11.74 -3.49
C PRO A 86 28.64 11.48 -3.52
N ASP A 87 29.25 11.27 -2.35
CA ASP A 87 30.68 10.97 -2.24
C ASP A 87 31.05 9.63 -2.92
N GLN A 88 30.18 8.62 -2.81
CA GLN A 88 30.37 7.33 -3.46
C GLN A 88 30.26 7.45 -4.98
N ILE A 89 29.30 8.25 -5.47
CA ILE A 89 29.15 8.54 -6.90
C ILE A 89 30.39 9.29 -7.44
N GLU A 90 30.91 10.27 -6.71
CA GLU A 90 32.16 10.96 -7.09
C GLU A 90 33.38 10.02 -7.08
N GLN A 91 33.45 9.08 -6.14
CA GLN A 91 34.53 8.10 -6.08
C GLN A 91 34.50 7.13 -7.28
N ASP A 92 33.32 6.64 -7.65
CA ASP A 92 33.17 5.62 -8.69
C ASP A 92 33.31 6.20 -10.11
N PHE A 93 32.89 7.46 -10.31
CA PHE A 93 32.79 8.08 -11.64
C PHE A 93 33.71 9.31 -11.82
N GLY A 94 34.40 9.76 -10.77
CA GLY A 94 35.30 10.92 -10.79
C GLY A 94 34.55 12.26 -10.75
N ALA A 95 35.28 13.34 -10.49
CA ALA A 95 34.70 14.67 -10.23
C ALA A 95 33.92 15.29 -11.41
N ASP A 96 34.23 14.91 -12.66
CA ASP A 96 33.57 15.43 -13.86
C ASP A 96 32.21 14.77 -14.14
N LEU A 97 32.10 13.45 -13.94
CA LEU A 97 30.85 12.70 -14.18
C LEU A 97 30.02 12.55 -12.92
N GLY A 98 30.64 12.38 -11.75
CA GLY A 98 29.95 12.14 -10.48
C GLY A 98 29.21 13.35 -9.89
N ARG A 99 29.49 14.57 -10.36
CA ARG A 99 28.85 15.82 -9.88
C ARG A 99 27.64 16.29 -10.68
N ARG A 100 27.29 15.59 -11.76
CA ARG A 100 26.17 15.95 -12.64
C ARG A 100 24.89 15.27 -12.19
#